data_AF-A0A935ZA79-F1
#
_entry.id   AF-A0A935ZA79-F1
#
_cell.length_a   1.000
_cell.length_b   1.000
_cell.length_c   1.000
_cell.angle_alpha   90.00
_cell.angle_beta   90.00
_cell.angle_gamma   90.00
#
_symmetry.space_group_name_H-M   'P 1'
#
loop_
_entity.id
_entity.type
_entity.pdbx_description
1 polymer ?
#
loop_
_entity_poly.entity_id
_entity_poly.type
_entity_poly.pdbx_seq_one_letter_code
_entity_poly.pdbx_strand_id
1 'polypeptide(L)'
;MINGSLGLASSPSSMVRCRAPARWSRAQELWVEERRVGLALEPSTRAAKPGMLYSSRHVRLGRGVSIGVEVAGVPDEWSWPFGQIIPLGGESRVAELARGSGPLGVAPSARALAAIEASGRVLMVALTPVDVEARLGANPGFPADAGDVEVVTAAGGRPQRIGGWSTLSRQPRPLASVMPAGSVLFCQAREPRRLVELLRRGGFLRVGARTAWGFGLVALGTWPVGEEKKS
;
A
#
# COMPACT_ATOMS: atom_id res chain seq x y z
N MET A 1 19.84 -4.43 9.00
CA MET A 1 18.69 -3.83 8.29
C MET A 1 17.44 -4.60 8.64
N ILE A 2 16.61 -4.07 9.53
CA ILE A 2 15.34 -4.72 9.91
C ILE A 2 14.31 -4.27 8.87
N ASN A 3 14.10 -5.07 7.84
CA ASN A 3 12.93 -4.93 6.96
C ASN A 3 11.71 -5.44 7.74
N GLY A 4 11.11 -4.57 8.55
CA GLY A 4 9.81 -4.83 9.16
C GLY A 4 8.73 -4.71 8.10
N SER A 5 7.99 -5.78 7.83
CA SER A 5 6.72 -5.71 7.12
C SER A 5 5.60 -5.91 8.14
N LEU A 6 4.52 -5.14 8.00
CA LEU A 6 3.38 -5.25 8.90
C LEU A 6 2.49 -6.41 8.43
N GLY A 7 2.53 -7.50 9.19
CA GLY A 7 1.58 -8.59 9.05
C GLY A 7 0.38 -8.40 9.94
N LEU A 8 -0.75 -8.06 9.33
CA LEU A 8 -2.03 -7.98 10.02
C LEU A 8 -2.54 -9.40 10.31
N ALA A 9 -2.03 -10.02 11.37
CA ALA A 9 -2.66 -11.19 11.99
C ALA A 9 -3.88 -10.81 12.86
N SER A 10 -4.19 -9.52 12.92
CA SER A 10 -5.38 -8.93 13.52
C SER A 10 -5.88 -7.82 12.59
N SER A 11 -7.20 -7.58 12.59
CA SER A 11 -7.85 -6.52 11.80
C SER A 11 -7.03 -5.22 11.77
N PRO A 12 -6.83 -4.54 10.60
CA PRO A 12 -6.07 -3.28 10.49
C PRO A 12 -6.59 -2.14 11.37
N SER A 13 -7.75 -2.34 11.99
CA SER A 13 -8.35 -1.48 12.99
C SER A 13 -7.47 -1.17 14.20
N SER A 14 -6.40 -1.92 14.49
CA SER A 14 -5.56 -1.65 15.67
C SER A 14 -4.61 -0.46 15.47
N MET A 15 -3.99 -0.33 14.29
CA MET A 15 -3.10 0.80 13.99
C MET A 15 -3.89 2.12 13.92
N VAL A 16 -5.13 2.02 13.45
CA VAL A 16 -6.13 3.10 13.38
C VAL A 16 -6.60 3.59 14.77
N ARG A 17 -6.29 2.85 15.84
CA ARG A 17 -6.67 3.21 17.23
C ARG A 17 -5.56 3.92 18.01
N CYS A 18 -4.42 4.24 17.39
CA CYS A 18 -3.21 4.71 18.09
C CYS A 18 -2.82 3.79 19.27
N ARG A 19 -3.14 2.50 19.16
CA ARG A 19 -2.66 1.44 20.05
C ARG A 19 -1.77 0.53 19.24
N ALA A 20 -0.63 0.13 19.82
CA ALA A 20 0.14 -0.96 19.26
C ALA A 20 -0.79 -2.17 19.05
N PRO A 21 -0.77 -2.83 17.88
CA PRO A 21 -1.52 -4.07 17.68
C PRO A 21 -1.22 -5.06 18.82
N ALA A 22 -2.24 -5.79 19.25
CA ALA A 22 -2.11 -6.81 20.29
C ALA A 22 -1.15 -7.95 19.88
N ARG A 23 -0.95 -8.13 18.56
CA ARG A 23 -0.01 -9.10 18.00
C ARG A 23 0.77 -8.47 16.85
N TRP A 24 2.09 -8.61 16.91
CA TRP A 24 2.99 -8.31 15.81
C TRP A 24 3.38 -9.62 15.15
N SER A 25 3.32 -9.67 13.83
CA SER A 25 3.92 -10.77 13.07
C SER A 25 5.22 -10.27 12.47
N ARG A 26 6.30 -11.06 12.57
CA ARG A 26 7.52 -10.75 11.83
C ARG A 26 7.29 -10.91 10.34
N ALA A 27 8.02 -10.15 9.53
CA ALA A 27 7.93 -10.24 8.07
C ALA A 27 8.08 -11.68 7.56
N GLN A 28 9.02 -12.41 8.14
CA GLN A 28 9.36 -13.78 7.80
C GLN A 28 8.26 -14.80 8.15
N GLU A 29 7.34 -14.43 9.05
CA GLU A 29 6.15 -15.26 9.34
C GLU A 29 5.11 -15.15 8.23
N LEU A 30 5.13 -14.05 7.47
CA LEU A 30 4.15 -13.78 6.41
C LEU A 30 4.63 -14.25 5.06
N TRP A 31 5.91 -14.04 4.77
CA TRP A 31 6.52 -14.39 3.50
C TRP A 31 8.04 -14.49 3.62
N VAL A 32 8.64 -15.24 2.69
CA VAL A 32 10.10 -15.38 2.59
C VAL A 32 10.56 -15.17 1.15
N GLU A 33 11.80 -14.73 0.98
CA GLU A 33 12.45 -14.69 -0.33
C GLU A 33 12.92 -16.09 -0.73
N GLU A 34 12.60 -16.50 -1.94
CA GLU A 34 13.04 -17.75 -2.53
C GLU A 34 13.88 -17.45 -3.79
N ARG A 35 15.18 -17.73 -3.72
CA ARG A 35 16.07 -17.58 -4.86
C ARG A 35 15.99 -18.81 -5.76
N ARG A 36 15.90 -18.59 -7.08
CA ARG A 36 15.95 -19.65 -8.10
C ARG A 36 17.03 -19.31 -9.11
N VAL A 37 17.70 -20.34 -9.60
CA VAL A 37 18.70 -20.26 -10.67
C VAL A 37 18.21 -21.15 -11.79
N GLY A 38 18.22 -20.62 -13.01
CA GLY A 38 17.84 -21.34 -14.21
C GLY A 38 18.89 -21.20 -15.29
N LEU A 39 18.87 -22.15 -16.22
CA LEU A 39 19.76 -22.16 -17.39
C LEU A 39 18.98 -22.58 -18.63
N ALA A 40 19.35 -22.06 -19.79
CA ALA A 40 18.83 -22.56 -21.06
C ALA A 40 19.67 -23.73 -21.55
N LEU A 41 19.02 -24.77 -22.06
CA LEU A 41 19.68 -25.91 -22.68
C LEU A 41 19.68 -25.80 -24.20
N GLU A 42 20.75 -26.26 -24.84
CA GLU A 42 20.76 -26.52 -26.27
C GLU A 42 19.95 -27.78 -26.57
N PRO A 43 18.89 -27.73 -27.42
CA PRO A 43 18.02 -28.89 -27.62
C PRO A 43 18.76 -30.11 -28.17
N SER A 44 19.80 -29.89 -28.98
CA SER A 44 20.56 -30.97 -29.61
C SER A 44 21.51 -31.69 -28.64
N THR A 45 22.24 -30.95 -27.82
CA THR A 45 23.28 -31.52 -26.93
C THR A 45 22.81 -31.70 -25.50
N ARG A 46 21.67 -31.10 -25.13
CA ARG A 46 21.21 -30.93 -23.74
C ARG A 46 22.27 -30.29 -22.83
N ALA A 47 23.25 -29.60 -23.40
CA ALA A 47 24.24 -28.82 -22.65
C ALA A 47 23.71 -27.42 -22.36
N ALA A 48 24.23 -26.77 -21.32
CA ALA A 48 23.89 -25.38 -21.00
C ALA A 48 24.37 -24.44 -22.12
N LYS A 49 23.50 -23.54 -22.56
CA LYS A 49 23.88 -22.49 -23.52
C LYS A 49 24.79 -21.46 -22.82
N PRO A 50 25.95 -21.12 -23.40
CA PRO A 50 26.81 -20.05 -22.88
C PRO A 50 26.03 -18.74 -22.70
N GLY A 51 26.24 -18.05 -21.58
CA GLY A 51 25.59 -16.76 -21.29
C GLY A 51 24.12 -16.84 -20.89
N MET A 52 23.50 -18.03 -20.88
CA MET A 52 22.07 -18.21 -20.57
C MET A 52 21.84 -18.70 -19.14
N LEU A 53 22.64 -18.23 -18.18
CA LEU A 53 22.42 -18.44 -16.75
C LEU A 53 21.65 -17.25 -16.19
N TYR A 54 20.52 -17.49 -15.54
CA TYR A 54 19.73 -16.44 -14.91
C TYR A 54 19.38 -16.80 -13.47
N SER A 55 19.09 -15.79 -12.67
CA SER A 55 18.57 -15.98 -11.32
C SER A 55 17.44 -15.02 -11.04
N SER A 56 16.44 -15.50 -10.30
CA SER A 56 15.28 -14.73 -9.89
C SER A 56 15.07 -14.86 -8.38
N ARG A 57 14.38 -13.87 -7.80
CA ARG A 57 13.91 -13.91 -6.42
C ARG A 57 12.40 -13.86 -6.41
N HIS A 58 11.79 -14.83 -5.77
CA HIS A 58 10.35 -14.99 -5.67
C HIS A 58 9.92 -14.72 -4.23
N VAL A 59 8.71 -14.20 -4.05
CA VAL A 59 8.08 -14.09 -2.74
C VAL A 59 7.24 -15.35 -2.52
N ARG A 60 7.58 -16.13 -1.49
CA ARG A 60 6.79 -17.27 -1.05
C ARG A 60 5.96 -16.85 0.16
N LEU A 61 4.65 -16.78 -0.01
CA LEU A 61 3.72 -16.51 1.09
C LEU A 61 3.70 -17.67 2.09
N GLY A 62 3.57 -17.33 3.37
CA GLY A 62 3.35 -18.28 4.46
C GLY A 62 2.00 -18.97 4.33
N ARG A 63 1.83 -20.12 5.01
CA ARG A 63 0.53 -20.80 5.04
C ARG A 63 -0.53 -19.88 5.67
N GLY A 64 -1.69 -19.80 5.04
CA GLY A 64 -2.78 -18.94 5.49
C GLY A 64 -2.60 -17.46 5.17
N VAL A 65 -1.58 -17.08 4.38
CA VAL A 65 -1.35 -15.70 3.94
C VAL A 65 -1.83 -15.55 2.50
N SER A 66 -2.65 -14.52 2.27
CA SER A 66 -3.17 -14.14 0.96
C SER A 66 -2.84 -12.69 0.64
N ILE A 67 -2.91 -12.34 -0.65
CA ILE A 67 -2.88 -10.94 -1.08
C ILE A 67 -4.32 -10.47 -1.18
N GLY A 68 -4.68 -9.47 -0.37
CA GLY A 68 -5.99 -8.83 -0.39
C GLY A 68 -5.99 -7.60 -1.29
N VAL A 69 -6.99 -7.48 -2.14
CA VAL A 69 -7.23 -6.29 -2.96
C VAL A 69 -8.70 -5.93 -2.86
N GLU A 70 -8.99 -4.66 -2.62
CA GLU A 70 -10.35 -4.12 -2.68
C GLU A 70 -10.48 -3.26 -3.93
N VAL A 71 -11.53 -3.51 -4.70
CA VAL A 71 -11.76 -2.86 -6.00
C VAL A 71 -13.14 -2.22 -5.97
N ALA A 72 -13.25 -1.01 -6.51
CA ALA A 72 -14.50 -0.27 -6.65
C ALA A 72 -14.66 0.21 -8.10
N GLY A 73 -15.90 0.51 -8.51
CA GLY A 73 -16.20 1.00 -9.86
C GLY A 73 -16.11 -0.07 -10.94
N VAL A 74 -16.30 -1.34 -10.57
CA VAL A 74 -16.41 -2.43 -11.54
C VAL A 74 -17.86 -2.50 -12.02
N PRO A 75 -18.12 -2.50 -13.34
CA PRO A 75 -19.48 -2.62 -13.88
C PRO A 75 -20.17 -3.89 -13.40
N ASP A 76 -21.47 -3.80 -13.10
CA ASP A 76 -22.25 -4.93 -12.55
C ASP A 76 -22.35 -6.09 -13.56
N GLU A 77 -22.19 -5.82 -14.86
CA GLU A 77 -22.22 -6.82 -15.93
C GLU A 77 -20.92 -7.63 -16.02
N TRP A 78 -19.84 -7.21 -15.35
CA TRP A 78 -18.59 -7.93 -15.37
C TRP A 78 -18.66 -9.19 -14.49
N SER A 79 -18.46 -10.34 -15.12
CA SER A 79 -18.30 -11.59 -14.38
C SER A 79 -16.90 -11.68 -13.78
N TRP A 80 -16.85 -11.99 -12.49
CA TRP A 80 -15.59 -12.24 -11.80
C TRP A 80 -15.20 -13.71 -11.91
N PRO A 81 -13.96 -14.04 -12.28
CA PRO A 81 -13.49 -15.42 -12.37
C PRO A 81 -13.14 -15.98 -10.98
N PHE A 82 -14.04 -15.85 -10.00
CA PHE A 82 -13.84 -16.39 -8.66
C PHE A 82 -13.73 -17.92 -8.71
N GLY A 83 -12.81 -18.47 -7.91
CA GLY A 83 -12.46 -19.90 -7.90
C GLY A 83 -11.54 -20.33 -9.05
N GLN A 84 -11.12 -19.41 -9.93
CA GLN A 84 -10.23 -19.73 -11.04
C GLN A 84 -8.78 -19.38 -10.73
N ILE A 85 -7.86 -20.09 -11.38
CA ILE A 85 -6.43 -19.80 -11.39
C ILE A 85 -6.15 -18.75 -12.46
N ILE A 86 -5.63 -17.59 -12.05
CA ILE A 86 -5.31 -16.46 -12.92
C ILE A 86 -3.81 -16.17 -12.93
N PRO A 87 -3.26 -15.62 -14.04
CA PRO A 87 -1.89 -15.11 -14.05
C PRO A 87 -1.72 -13.95 -13.07
N LEU A 88 -0.69 -14.01 -12.23
CA LEU A 88 -0.34 -12.94 -11.30
C LEU A 88 1.18 -12.85 -11.13
N GLY A 89 1.75 -11.72 -11.55
CA GLY A 89 3.19 -11.48 -11.52
C GLY A 89 3.91 -11.88 -12.81
N GLY A 90 5.23 -12.06 -12.72
CA GLY A 90 6.08 -12.51 -13.84
C GLY A 90 6.30 -14.02 -13.85
N GLU A 91 7.13 -14.52 -14.77
CA GLU A 91 7.58 -15.92 -14.83
C GLU A 91 6.43 -16.96 -14.81
N SER A 92 5.33 -16.64 -15.52
CA SER A 92 4.12 -17.46 -15.63
C SER A 92 3.56 -17.92 -14.28
N ARG A 93 3.69 -17.09 -13.24
CA ARG A 93 3.11 -17.36 -11.92
C ARG A 93 1.62 -17.11 -11.94
N VAL A 94 0.93 -17.88 -11.10
CA VAL A 94 -0.51 -17.90 -11.02
C VAL A 94 -0.95 -17.83 -9.56
N ALA A 95 -2.17 -17.36 -9.36
CA ALA A 95 -2.86 -17.33 -8.07
C ALA A 95 -4.33 -17.71 -8.27
N GLU A 96 -4.94 -18.29 -7.25
CA GLU A 96 -6.39 -18.45 -7.21
C GLU A 96 -7.06 -17.11 -6.87
N LEU A 97 -8.07 -16.72 -7.64
CA LEU A 97 -8.89 -15.57 -7.33
C LEU A 97 -10.08 -15.99 -6.46
N ALA A 98 -10.09 -15.58 -5.20
CA ALA A 98 -11.20 -15.82 -4.29
C ALA A 98 -11.90 -14.52 -3.90
N ARG A 99 -13.19 -14.61 -3.58
CA ARG A 99 -13.93 -13.47 -3.01
C ARG A 99 -13.49 -13.27 -1.56
N GLY A 100 -13.18 -12.03 -1.20
CA GLY A 100 -12.83 -11.67 0.17
C GLY A 100 -14.01 -11.87 1.14
N SER A 101 -13.71 -12.18 2.40
CA SER A 101 -14.71 -12.38 3.46
C SER A 101 -15.24 -11.09 4.09
N GLY A 102 -14.74 -9.93 3.67
CA GLY A 102 -15.15 -8.63 4.19
C GLY A 102 -14.23 -7.50 3.72
N PRO A 103 -14.52 -6.25 4.13
CA PRO A 103 -13.70 -5.10 3.81
C PRO A 103 -12.32 -5.24 4.43
N LEU A 104 -11.30 -4.62 3.81
CA LEU A 104 -9.93 -4.72 4.31
C LEU A 104 -9.75 -4.16 5.73
N GLY A 105 -10.66 -3.30 6.22
CA GLY A 105 -10.73 -2.91 7.63
C GLY A 105 -9.90 -1.69 8.05
N VAL A 106 -9.60 -0.78 7.10
CA VAL A 106 -8.75 0.40 7.34
C VAL A 106 -9.53 1.69 7.63
N ALA A 107 -10.85 1.59 7.85
CA ALA A 107 -11.70 2.73 8.17
C ALA A 107 -11.37 3.32 9.56
N PRO A 108 -11.36 4.67 9.70
CA PRO A 108 -11.10 5.33 10.97
C PRO A 108 -12.15 5.01 12.03
N SER A 109 -11.74 4.88 13.29
CA SER A 109 -12.68 4.72 14.41
C SER A 109 -13.43 6.03 14.69
N ALA A 110 -14.65 5.95 15.24
CA ALA A 110 -15.41 7.13 15.66
C ALA A 110 -14.61 8.04 16.63
N ARG A 111 -13.82 7.44 17.52
CA ARG A 111 -12.90 8.17 18.41
C ARG A 111 -11.80 8.92 17.65
N ALA A 112 -11.21 8.28 16.64
CA ALA A 112 -10.21 8.92 15.79
C ALA A 112 -10.82 10.09 15.02
N LEU A 113 -12.01 9.92 14.45
CA LEU A 113 -12.74 10.98 13.76
C LEU A 113 -13.03 12.17 14.67
N ALA A 114 -13.54 11.94 15.88
CA ALA A 114 -13.79 13.00 16.85
C ALA A 114 -12.52 13.76 17.24
N ALA A 115 -11.39 13.05 17.41
CA ALA A 115 -10.11 13.68 17.74
C ALA A 115 -9.52 14.47 16.57
N ILE A 116 -9.66 13.99 15.33
CA ILE A 116 -9.29 14.73 14.12
C ILE A 116 -10.17 15.98 14.00
N GLU A 117 -11.48 15.86 14.21
CA GLU A 117 -12.42 16.98 14.13
C GLU A 117 -12.07 18.09 15.14
N ALA A 118 -11.73 17.70 16.37
CA ALA A 118 -11.43 18.64 17.45
C ALA A 118 -10.05 19.32 17.32
N SER A 119 -9.05 18.62 16.76
CA SER A 119 -7.66 19.11 16.74
C SER A 119 -7.15 19.55 15.37
N GLY A 120 -7.82 19.12 14.30
CA GLY A 120 -7.33 19.17 12.93
C GLY A 120 -6.07 18.36 12.66
N ARG A 121 -5.55 17.63 13.64
CA ARG A 121 -4.35 16.82 13.47
C ARG A 121 -4.70 15.41 13.03
N VAL A 122 -4.09 14.99 11.93
CA VAL A 122 -4.24 13.64 11.38
C VAL A 122 -2.88 13.07 11.06
N LEU A 123 -2.68 11.81 11.44
CA LEU A 123 -1.53 11.00 11.06
C LEU A 123 -1.99 10.05 9.95
N MET A 124 -1.26 9.98 8.85
CA MET A 124 -1.58 9.11 7.73
C MET A 124 -0.44 8.14 7.46
N VAL A 125 -0.71 6.85 7.53
CA VAL A 125 0.26 5.79 7.21
C VAL A 125 0.00 5.28 5.80
N ALA A 126 0.94 5.45 4.89
CA ALA A 126 0.88 4.92 3.54
C ALA A 126 0.83 3.39 3.57
N LEU A 127 -0.30 2.78 3.22
CA LEU A 127 -0.44 1.34 3.09
C LEU A 127 0.06 0.84 1.73
N THR A 128 -0.02 1.71 0.73
CA THR A 128 0.54 1.50 -0.61
C THR A 128 1.47 2.67 -0.95
N PRO A 129 2.40 2.53 -1.91
CA PRO A 129 3.24 3.63 -2.33
C PRO A 129 2.41 4.88 -2.70
N VAL A 130 2.89 6.06 -2.33
CA VAL A 130 2.23 7.34 -2.61
C VAL A 130 2.98 8.03 -3.73
N ASP A 131 2.29 8.27 -4.84
CA ASP A 131 2.83 9.03 -5.95
C ASP A 131 2.62 10.53 -5.72
N VAL A 132 3.59 11.13 -5.03
CA VAL A 132 3.67 12.58 -4.92
C VAL A 132 4.29 13.10 -6.21
N GLU A 133 3.50 13.77 -7.05
CA GLU A 133 4.05 14.40 -8.26
C GLU A 133 5.27 15.26 -7.87
N ALA A 134 6.31 15.23 -8.71
CA ALA A 134 7.72 15.42 -8.37
C ALA A 134 8.17 16.78 -7.77
N ARG A 135 7.25 17.62 -7.28
CA ARG A 135 7.57 18.84 -6.54
C ARG A 135 7.52 18.56 -5.04
N LEU A 136 8.69 18.30 -4.46
CA LEU A 136 8.90 18.40 -3.03
C LEU A 136 8.33 19.75 -2.54
N GLY A 137 7.36 19.72 -1.63
CA GLY A 137 6.67 20.91 -1.11
C GLY A 137 5.26 21.15 -1.67
N ALA A 138 4.82 20.41 -2.69
CA ALA A 138 3.41 20.42 -3.09
C ALA A 138 2.57 19.55 -2.14
N ASN A 139 1.31 19.94 -1.92
CA ASN A 139 0.30 19.10 -1.28
C ASN A 139 0.34 17.71 -1.92
N PRO A 140 0.38 16.61 -1.14
CA PRO A 140 0.52 15.25 -1.65
C PRO A 140 -0.66 14.78 -2.50
N GLY A 141 -1.59 15.65 -2.90
CA GLY A 141 -2.74 15.33 -3.74
C GLY A 141 -3.92 14.84 -2.92
N PHE A 142 -4.29 15.58 -1.86
CA PHE A 142 -5.53 15.28 -1.12
C PHE A 142 -6.77 15.46 -2.02
N PRO A 143 -7.83 14.64 -1.83
CA PRO A 143 -9.11 14.88 -2.49
C PRO A 143 -9.63 16.29 -2.23
N ALA A 144 -10.23 16.94 -3.24
CA ALA A 144 -10.69 18.32 -3.15
C ALA A 144 -11.74 18.55 -2.05
N ASP A 145 -12.53 17.53 -1.72
CA ASP A 145 -13.53 17.55 -0.66
C ASP A 145 -12.95 17.32 0.74
N ALA A 146 -11.66 16.98 0.87
CA ALA A 146 -10.96 16.91 2.15
C ALA A 146 -10.73 18.30 2.79
N GLY A 147 -10.91 19.38 2.04
CA GLY A 147 -10.58 20.75 2.46
C GLY A 147 -9.08 21.01 2.43
N ASP A 148 -8.65 22.11 3.05
CA ASP A 148 -7.23 22.43 3.17
C ASP A 148 -6.53 21.55 4.22
N VAL A 149 -5.68 20.65 3.74
CA VAL A 149 -4.87 19.73 4.55
C VAL A 149 -3.40 19.93 4.19
N GLU A 150 -2.63 20.39 5.17
CA GLU A 150 -1.21 20.68 5.07
C GLU A 150 -0.39 19.51 5.63
N VAL A 151 0.68 19.11 4.95
CA VAL A 151 1.66 18.17 5.51
C VAL A 151 2.68 18.95 6.34
N VAL A 152 2.66 18.76 7.66
CA VAL A 152 3.60 19.38 8.61
C VAL A 152 4.97 18.73 8.49
N THR A 153 5.00 17.40 8.47
CA THR A 153 6.24 16.63 8.31
C THR A 153 5.93 15.22 7.81
N ALA A 154 6.94 14.56 7.25
CA ALA A 154 6.85 13.20 6.77
C ALA A 154 8.02 12.38 7.31
N ALA A 155 7.74 11.17 7.78
CA ALA A 155 8.74 10.18 8.14
C ALA A 155 8.63 9.00 7.18
N GLY A 156 9.70 8.68 6.47
CA GLY A 156 9.66 7.64 5.44
C GLY A 156 11.03 7.10 5.09
N GLY A 157 11.02 5.97 4.39
CA GLY A 157 12.23 5.39 3.82
C GLY A 157 12.68 6.12 2.55
N ARG A 158 13.75 5.61 1.93
CA ARG A 158 14.22 6.09 0.63
C ARG A 158 13.09 5.98 -0.42
N PRO A 159 12.88 7.00 -1.27
CA PRO A 159 11.91 6.93 -2.35
C PRO A 159 12.11 5.68 -3.22
N GLN A 160 11.01 5.02 -3.56
CA GLN A 160 10.99 3.87 -4.45
C GLN A 160 10.91 4.33 -5.91
N ARG A 161 11.65 3.67 -6.80
CA ARG A 161 11.54 3.89 -8.24
C ARG A 161 10.60 2.84 -8.82
N ILE A 162 9.40 3.26 -9.22
CA ILE A 162 8.38 2.38 -9.79
C ILE A 162 8.15 2.74 -11.25
N GLY A 163 8.42 1.79 -12.13
CA GLY A 163 8.04 1.82 -13.53
C GLY A 163 6.94 0.81 -13.80
N GLY A 164 7.12 0.02 -14.86
CA GLY A 164 6.24 -1.09 -15.19
C GLY A 164 6.38 -1.46 -16.65
N TRP A 165 5.54 -2.37 -17.10
CA TRP A 165 5.43 -2.73 -18.51
C TRP A 165 4.06 -2.32 -19.04
N SER A 166 4.01 -1.81 -20.26
CA SER A 166 2.77 -1.60 -20.98
C SER A 166 2.58 -2.76 -21.94
N THR A 167 1.59 -3.62 -21.69
CA THR A 167 1.26 -4.74 -22.59
C THR A 167 0.73 -4.24 -23.94
N LEU A 168 -0.01 -3.13 -23.95
CA LEU A 168 -0.58 -2.54 -25.16
C LEU A 168 0.52 -1.99 -26.09
N SER A 169 1.45 -1.19 -25.55
CA SER A 169 2.55 -0.61 -26.33
C SER A 169 3.83 -1.43 -26.31
N ARG A 170 3.84 -2.59 -25.65
CA ARG A 170 4.97 -3.54 -25.52
C ARG A 170 6.30 -2.85 -25.16
N GLN A 171 6.25 -1.93 -24.22
CA GLN A 171 7.43 -1.17 -23.80
C GLN A 171 7.42 -0.85 -22.29
N PRO A 172 8.58 -0.53 -21.70
CA PRO A 172 8.65 -0.06 -20.32
C PRO A 172 7.89 1.26 -20.13
N ARG A 173 7.24 1.40 -18.98
CA ARG A 173 6.63 2.67 -18.52
C ARG A 173 7.71 3.57 -17.90
N PRO A 174 7.60 4.91 -18.03
CA PRO A 174 8.52 5.85 -17.38
C PRO A 174 8.65 5.59 -15.88
N LEU A 175 9.88 5.72 -15.39
CA LEU A 175 10.24 5.43 -14.01
C LEU A 175 9.86 6.60 -13.11
N ALA A 176 8.85 6.44 -12.25
CA ALA A 176 8.44 7.45 -11.28
C ALA A 176 9.17 7.27 -9.94
N SER A 177 9.40 8.37 -9.22
CA SER A 177 9.88 8.33 -7.84
C SER A 177 8.69 8.50 -6.92
N VAL A 178 8.42 7.50 -6.08
CA VAL A 178 7.26 7.47 -5.18
C VAL A 178 7.69 7.30 -3.73
N MET A 179 6.88 7.81 -2.82
CA MET A 179 7.06 7.56 -1.40
C MET A 179 6.70 6.10 -1.09
N PRO A 180 7.54 5.34 -0.35
CA PRO A 180 7.28 3.93 -0.08
C PRO A 180 6.07 3.72 0.83
N ALA A 181 5.41 2.58 0.70
CA ALA A 181 4.50 2.09 1.73
C ALA A 181 5.23 2.00 3.09
N GLY A 182 4.50 2.25 4.17
CA GLY A 182 5.02 2.40 5.53
C GLY A 182 5.48 3.82 5.88
N SER A 183 5.50 4.75 4.92
CA SER A 183 5.75 6.16 5.21
C SER A 183 4.59 6.77 5.99
N VAL A 184 4.90 7.73 6.85
CA VAL A 184 3.95 8.41 7.74
C VAL A 184 3.94 9.90 7.43
N LEU A 185 2.76 10.45 7.16
CA LEU A 185 2.53 11.87 6.98
C LEU A 185 1.84 12.42 8.23
N PHE A 186 2.40 13.48 8.81
CA PHE A 186 1.77 14.23 9.89
C PHE A 186 1.15 15.47 9.26
N CYS A 187 -0.17 15.56 9.30
CA CYS A 187 -0.91 16.61 8.63
C CYS A 187 -1.74 17.45 9.60
N GLN A 188 -1.98 18.69 9.20
CA GLN A 188 -2.87 19.65 9.84
C GLN A 188 -3.97 20.03 8.84
N ALA A 189 -5.21 19.67 9.15
CA ALA A 189 -6.39 20.15 8.47
C ALA A 189 -6.79 21.52 9.03
N ARG A 190 -6.95 22.50 8.14
CA ARG A 190 -7.53 23.82 8.48
C ARG A 190 -9.05 23.76 8.53
N GLU A 191 -9.66 22.85 7.77
CA GLU A 191 -11.09 22.58 7.73
C GLU A 191 -11.41 21.14 8.20
N PRO A 192 -11.14 20.78 9.45
CA PRO A 192 -11.20 19.39 9.90
C PRO A 192 -12.57 18.72 9.77
N ARG A 193 -13.66 19.50 9.80
CA ARG A 193 -15.02 19.00 9.56
C ARG A 193 -15.19 18.41 8.16
N ARG A 194 -14.61 19.03 7.13
CA ARG A 194 -14.70 18.55 5.73
C ARG A 194 -13.96 17.23 5.56
N LEU A 195 -12.74 17.16 6.10
CA LEU A 195 -11.98 15.91 6.14
C LEU A 195 -12.77 14.81 6.84
N VAL A 196 -13.33 15.09 8.02
CA VAL A 196 -14.09 14.08 8.77
C VAL A 196 -15.38 13.68 8.05
N GLU A 197 -16.07 14.59 7.38
CA GLU A 197 -17.25 14.27 6.57
C GLU A 197 -16.88 13.35 5.40
N LEU A 198 -15.81 13.65 4.67
CA LEU A 198 -15.25 12.77 3.64
C LEU A 198 -14.98 11.36 4.21
N LEU A 199 -14.35 11.27 5.37
CA LEU A 199 -14.06 9.99 6.01
C LEU A 199 -15.32 9.24 6.49
N ARG A 200 -16.39 9.95 6.85
CA ARG A 200 -17.68 9.36 7.24
C ARG A 200 -18.47 8.82 6.06
N ARG A 201 -18.31 9.40 4.85
CA ARG A 201 -18.94 8.88 3.61
C ARG A 201 -18.48 7.45 3.28
N GLY A 202 -17.41 6.99 3.92
CA GLY A 202 -16.90 5.63 3.80
C GLY A 202 -15.90 5.49 2.66
N GLY A 203 -15.33 4.30 2.55
CA GLY A 203 -14.25 4.01 1.62
C GLY A 203 -12.88 4.44 2.16
N PHE A 204 -11.89 4.35 1.29
CA PHE A 204 -10.50 4.62 1.64
C PHE A 204 -10.05 6.01 1.23
N LEU A 205 -9.40 6.72 2.16
CA LEU A 205 -8.67 7.92 1.80
C LEU A 205 -7.47 7.51 0.93
N ARG A 206 -7.39 8.14 -0.25
CA ARG A 206 -6.30 7.97 -1.20
C ARG A 206 -5.72 9.35 -1.49
N VAL A 207 -4.39 9.44 -1.47
CA VAL A 207 -3.64 10.68 -1.68
C VAL A 207 -2.65 10.51 -2.82
N GLY A 208 -2.45 11.55 -3.60
CA GLY A 208 -1.48 11.57 -4.69
C GLY A 208 -2.05 11.17 -6.03
N ALA A 209 -1.16 10.91 -6.97
CA ALA A 209 -1.52 10.51 -8.32
C ALA A 209 -1.73 8.98 -8.44
N ARG A 210 -2.31 8.56 -9.56
CA ARG A 210 -2.54 7.13 -9.91
C ARG A 210 -3.31 6.33 -8.85
N THR A 211 -4.19 6.97 -8.10
CA THR A 211 -5.01 6.32 -7.05
C THR A 211 -5.94 5.25 -7.58
N ALA A 212 -6.35 5.34 -8.85
CA ALA A 212 -7.10 4.30 -9.55
C ALA A 212 -6.29 3.00 -9.77
N TRP A 213 -4.95 3.06 -9.70
CA TRP A 213 -4.07 1.89 -9.82
C TRP A 213 -3.67 1.31 -8.46
N GLY A 214 -4.30 1.78 -7.37
CA GLY A 214 -4.01 1.35 -6.01
C GLY A 214 -2.85 2.08 -5.34
N PHE A 215 -2.36 3.18 -5.90
CA PHE A 215 -1.42 4.08 -5.19
C PHE A 215 -2.17 4.92 -4.16
N GLY A 216 -1.43 5.42 -3.18
CA GLY A 216 -1.92 6.49 -2.31
C GLY A 216 -2.85 6.06 -1.18
N LEU A 217 -3.14 4.77 -1.00
CA LEU A 217 -3.97 4.28 0.10
C LEU A 217 -3.32 4.57 1.45
N VAL A 218 -4.05 5.22 2.35
CA VAL A 218 -3.57 5.54 3.70
C VAL A 218 -4.48 5.00 4.80
N ALA A 219 -3.87 4.52 5.89
CA ALA A 219 -4.54 4.32 7.17
C ALA A 219 -4.44 5.61 8.00
N LEU A 220 -5.45 5.86 8.83
CA LEU A 220 -5.57 7.11 9.59
C LEU A 220 -5.40 6.89 11.08
N GLY A 221 -4.71 7.82 11.72
CA GLY A 221 -4.55 7.93 13.15
C GLY A 221 -4.54 9.39 13.59
N THR A 222 -4.26 9.59 14.87
CA THR A 222 -4.09 10.90 15.50
C THR A 222 -2.74 10.96 16.20
N TRP A 223 -2.24 12.17 16.45
CA TRP A 223 -1.00 12.37 17.20
C TRP A 223 -1.21 13.47 18.26
N PRO A 224 -0.62 13.32 19.46
CA PRO A 224 -0.80 14.26 20.55
C PRO A 224 0.01 15.55 20.34
N VAL A 225 -0.37 16.61 21.05
CA VAL A 225 0.52 17.76 21.27
C VAL A 225 1.58 17.32 22.26
N GLY A 226 2.85 17.60 22.00
CA GLY A 226 3.84 17.50 23.06
C GLY A 226 3.40 18.40 24.21
N GLU A 227 3.27 17.85 25.42
CA GLU A 227 3.21 18.70 26.60
C GLU A 227 4.53 19.45 26.67
N GLU A 228 4.50 20.77 26.48
CA GLU A 228 5.61 21.60 26.91
C GLU A 228 5.75 21.37 28.42
N LYS A 229 6.77 20.60 28.80
CA LYS A 229 7.26 20.65 30.17
C LYS A 229 7.74 22.08 30.38
N LYS A 230 6.89 22.90 31.02
CA LYS A 230 7.31 24.18 31.60
C LYS A 230 8.47 23.85 32.54
N SER A 231 9.67 24.21 32.12
CA SER A 231 10.87 24.20 32.96
C SER A 231 10.78 25.30 34.01
#